data_AF-A0A971H2Y8-F1
#
_entry.id   AF-A0A971H2Y8-F1
#
_cell.length_a   1.000
_cell.length_b   1.000
_cell.length_c   1.000
_cell.angle_alpha   90.00
_cell.angle_beta   90.00
_cell.angle_gamma   90.00
#
_symmetry.space_group_name_H-M   'P 1'
#
loop_
_entity.id
_entity.type
_entity.pdbx_description
1 polymer ?
#
loop_
_entity_poly.entity_id
_entity_poly.type
_entity_poly.pdbx_seq_one_letter_code
_entity_poly.pdbx_strand_id
1 'polypeptide(L)'
;MYKEIGRLLALSKEGDTKAKIELLSRLNPLIISSIRHYYYNPHLYEDLLQEGYEIVLRSIEEYDSTKGSYFLGFVKLKLKYHYLNKHKEKHAISLNQIIGNDEMELIELIKDDEPSPLDKAIQNEELTKLKQAINSLTPRQREVVIAYYIEDMSIGEIGEKLGIAYRTVVNTKARAIDVLKKTIVK
;
A
#
# COMPACT_ATOMS: atom_id res chain seq x y z
N MET A 1 22.25 17.58 37.20
CA MET A 1 21.70 16.85 36.04
C MET A 1 20.17 16.79 36.02
N TYR A 2 19.47 15.96 36.83
CA TYR A 2 17.99 15.85 36.75
C TYR A 2 17.21 17.12 37.13
N LYS A 3 17.64 17.82 38.20
CA LYS A 3 17.03 19.11 38.62
C LYS A 3 17.18 20.20 37.56
N GLU A 4 18.27 20.15 36.81
CA GLU A 4 18.61 21.15 35.79
C GLU A 4 17.81 20.94 34.50
N ILE A 5 17.61 19.68 34.09
CA ILE A 5 16.71 19.31 32.99
C ILE A 5 15.26 19.71 33.33
N GLY A 6 14.83 19.50 34.58
CA GLY A 6 13.51 19.94 35.05
C GLY A 6 13.31 21.46 34.95
N ARG A 7 14.33 22.25 35.35
CA ARG A 7 14.30 23.71 35.19
C ARG A 7 14.23 24.13 33.72
N LEU A 8 15.09 23.55 32.87
CA LEU A 8 15.11 23.86 31.43
C LEU A 8 13.77 23.50 30.77
N LEU A 9 13.17 22.38 31.17
CA LEU A 9 11.85 21.97 30.68
C LEU A 9 10.77 23.00 31.04
N ALA A 10 10.73 23.48 32.28
CA ALA A 10 9.74 24.47 32.72
C ALA A 10 9.87 25.77 31.89
N LEU A 11 11.07 26.32 31.77
CA LEU A 11 11.34 27.52 30.95
C LEU A 11 11.03 27.28 29.46
N SER A 12 11.33 26.09 28.95
CA SER A 12 11.03 25.72 27.56
C SER A 12 9.53 25.68 27.28
N LYS A 13 8.72 25.24 28.26
CA LYS A 13 7.25 25.27 28.17
C LYS A 13 6.68 26.68 28.16
N GLU A 14 7.33 27.61 28.84
CA GLU A 14 6.98 29.04 28.84
C GLU A 14 7.40 29.75 27.53
N GLY A 15 8.07 29.04 26.62
CA GLY A 15 8.47 29.56 25.31
C GLY A 15 9.89 30.11 25.25
N ASP A 16 10.71 29.94 26.29
CA ASP A 16 12.11 30.40 26.28
C ASP A 16 12.95 29.62 25.25
N THR A 17 13.31 30.31 24.16
CA THR A 17 14.13 29.75 23.08
C THR A 17 15.53 29.33 23.54
N LYS A 18 16.16 30.06 24.47
CA LYS A 18 17.49 29.71 24.98
C LYS A 18 17.41 28.43 25.81
N ALA A 19 16.36 28.29 26.63
CA ALA A 19 16.13 27.07 27.38
C ALA A 19 15.87 25.86 26.46
N LYS A 20 15.12 26.05 25.37
CA LYS A 20 14.90 25.00 24.35
C LYS A 20 16.20 24.55 23.71
N ILE A 21 17.05 25.49 23.27
CA ILE A 21 18.35 25.19 22.64
C ILE A 21 19.26 24.43 23.60
N GLU A 22 19.36 24.88 24.86
CA GLU A 22 20.19 24.22 25.88
C GLU A 22 19.67 22.82 26.19
N LEU A 23 18.35 22.63 26.29
CA LEU A 23 17.74 21.33 26.52
C LEU A 23 18.01 20.37 25.35
N LEU A 24 17.88 20.84 24.10
CA LEU A 24 18.21 20.06 22.91
C LEU A 24 19.69 19.64 22.89
N SER A 25 20.60 20.58 23.16
CA SER A 25 22.04 20.31 23.23
C SER A 25 22.36 19.19 24.24
N ARG A 26 21.71 19.21 25.41
CA ARG A 26 21.89 18.18 26.44
C ARG A 26 21.28 16.83 26.09
N LEU A 27 20.22 16.81 25.30
CA LEU A 27 19.55 15.58 24.85
C LEU A 27 20.14 15.04 23.55
N ASN A 28 20.99 15.78 22.86
CA ASN A 28 21.66 15.34 21.63
C ASN A 28 22.35 13.96 21.77
N PRO A 29 23.12 13.66 22.83
CA PRO A 29 23.69 12.32 23.01
C PRO A 29 22.65 11.20 23.11
N LEU A 30 21.47 11.49 23.69
CA LEU A 30 20.37 10.52 23.77
C LEU A 30 19.75 10.28 22.38
N ILE A 31 19.62 11.31 21.55
CA ILE A 31 19.15 11.18 20.17
C ILE A 31 20.14 10.32 19.38
N ILE A 32 21.43 10.68 19.40
CA ILE A 32 22.49 9.95 18.67
C ILE A 32 22.54 8.48 19.10
N SER A 33 22.51 8.20 20.40
CA SER A 33 22.50 6.82 20.90
C SER A 33 21.23 6.05 20.49
N SER A 34 20.08 6.72 20.42
CA SER A 34 18.82 6.12 19.96
C SER A 34 18.87 5.78 18.47
N ILE A 35 19.38 6.67 17.62
CA ILE A 35 19.61 6.43 16.19
C ILE A 35 20.51 5.21 16.02
N ARG A 36 21.69 5.23 16.65
CA ARG A 36 22.68 4.14 16.55
C ARG A 36 22.15 2.79 17.02
N HIS A 37 21.26 2.78 18.00
CA HIS A 37 20.75 1.54 18.58
C HIS A 37 19.52 0.99 17.87
N TYR A 38 18.65 1.84 17.32
CA TYR A 38 17.38 1.40 16.73
C TYR A 38 17.35 1.46 15.20
N TYR A 39 17.96 2.47 14.57
CA TYR A 39 17.93 2.65 13.12
C TYR A 39 19.13 3.49 12.65
N TYR A 40 20.26 2.83 12.36
CA TYR A 40 21.45 3.50 11.85
C TYR A 40 21.50 3.42 10.32
N ASN A 41 21.37 4.58 9.67
CA ASN A 41 21.58 4.74 8.23
C ASN A 41 22.48 5.97 7.99
N PRO A 42 23.74 5.78 7.57
CA PRO A 42 24.67 6.89 7.31
C PRO A 42 24.14 7.93 6.31
N HIS A 43 23.42 7.48 5.29
CA HIS A 43 22.89 8.37 4.24
C HIS A 43 21.75 9.26 4.73
N LEU A 44 21.06 8.87 5.80
CA LEU A 44 19.94 9.60 6.40
C LEU A 44 20.32 10.19 7.76
N TYR A 45 21.59 10.20 8.15
CA TYR A 45 21.97 10.52 9.53
C TYR A 45 21.56 11.92 9.96
N GLU A 46 21.72 12.91 9.09
CA GLU A 46 21.30 14.30 9.37
C GLU A 46 19.78 14.40 9.52
N ASP A 47 19.01 13.74 8.65
CA ASP A 47 17.55 13.72 8.72
C ASP A 47 17.07 13.04 10.01
N LEU A 48 17.65 11.88 10.35
CA LEU A 48 17.34 11.15 11.57
C LEU A 48 17.65 11.98 12.82
N LEU A 49 18.70 12.80 12.78
CA LEU A 49 19.06 13.73 13.85
C LEU A 49 18.01 14.85 13.98
N GLN A 50 17.57 15.43 12.86
CA GLN A 50 16.52 16.46 12.85
C GLN A 50 15.18 15.93 13.35
N GLU A 51 14.76 14.74 12.92
CA GLU A 51 13.58 14.04 13.44
C GLU A 51 13.68 13.84 14.97
N GLY A 52 14.87 13.52 15.46
CA GLY A 52 15.15 13.40 16.90
C GLY A 52 14.95 14.70 17.65
N TYR A 53 15.44 15.83 17.12
CA TYR A 53 15.19 17.15 17.70
C TYR A 53 13.72 17.52 17.69
N GLU A 54 13.00 17.24 16.60
CA GLU A 54 11.55 17.46 16.50
C GLU A 54 10.79 16.66 17.57
N ILE A 55 11.18 15.40 17.83
CA ILE A 55 10.59 14.57 18.89
C ILE A 55 10.82 15.18 20.26
N VAL A 56 12.02 15.69 20.55
CA VAL A 56 12.31 16.36 21.82
C VAL A 56 11.45 17.61 21.97
N LEU A 57 11.35 18.45 20.94
CA LEU A 57 10.53 19.67 20.96
C LEU A 57 9.06 19.37 21.21
N ARG A 58 8.48 18.42 20.46
CA ARG A 58 7.10 17.94 20.70
C ARG A 58 6.92 17.39 22.12
N SER A 59 7.94 16.68 22.63
CA SER A 59 7.89 16.13 23.98
C SER A 59 7.85 17.21 25.07
N ILE A 60 8.46 18.38 24.84
CA ILE A 60 8.39 19.51 25.79
C ILE A 60 6.93 19.94 25.96
N GLU A 61 6.16 20.00 24.88
CA GLU A 61 4.76 20.44 24.88
C GLU A 61 3.83 19.36 25.46
N GLU A 62 4.00 18.11 25.03
CA GLU A 62 3.10 17.02 25.39
C GLU A 62 3.35 16.42 26.78
N TYR A 63 4.54 16.59 27.35
CA TYR A 63 4.90 15.92 28.59
C TYR A 63 4.07 16.43 29.78
N ASP A 64 3.51 15.50 30.52
CA ASP A 64 2.69 15.76 31.70
C ASP A 64 3.30 15.05 32.92
N SER A 65 3.77 15.85 33.88
CA SER A 65 4.39 15.36 35.11
C SER A 65 3.42 14.66 36.05
N THR A 66 2.11 14.86 35.90
CA THR A 66 1.09 14.22 36.75
C THR A 66 0.94 12.72 36.44
N LYS A 67 1.38 12.28 35.26
CA LYS A 67 1.29 10.88 34.79
C LYS A 67 2.37 9.96 35.38
N GLY A 68 3.18 10.44 36.33
CA GLY A 68 4.13 9.63 37.10
C GLY A 68 5.40 9.17 36.36
N SER A 69 5.59 9.56 35.10
CA SER A 69 6.82 9.26 34.34
C SER A 69 7.79 10.44 34.36
N TYR A 70 9.10 10.19 34.41
CA TYR A 70 10.11 11.23 34.26
C TYR A 70 10.29 11.65 32.79
N PHE A 71 10.48 12.94 32.54
CA PHE A 71 10.64 13.51 31.19
C PHE A 71 11.66 12.78 30.31
N LEU A 72 12.84 12.48 30.86
CA LEU A 72 13.87 11.75 30.14
C LEU A 72 13.42 10.35 29.70
N GLY A 73 12.68 9.65 30.56
CA GLY A 73 12.12 8.34 30.24
C GLY A 73 11.07 8.44 29.13
N PHE A 74 10.22 9.47 29.21
CA PHE A 74 9.21 9.77 28.19
C PHE A 74 9.84 10.05 26.81
N VAL A 75 10.83 10.95 26.75
CA VAL A 75 11.58 11.27 25.53
C VAL A 75 12.28 10.02 24.97
N LYS A 76 12.98 9.27 25.82
CA LYS A 76 13.67 8.03 25.42
C LYS A 76 12.71 7.02 24.80
N LEU A 77 11.51 6.86 25.35
CA LEU A 77 10.51 5.94 24.84
C LEU A 77 9.98 6.39 23.46
N LYS A 78 9.73 7.70 23.30
CA LYS A 78 9.32 8.26 22.00
C LYS A 78 10.40 8.08 20.93
N LEU A 79 11.65 8.43 21.23
CA LEU A 79 12.78 8.23 20.31
C LEU A 79 12.92 6.75 19.92
N LYS A 80 12.84 5.83 20.89
CA LYS A 80 12.87 4.39 20.64
C LYS A 80 11.81 3.96 19.62
N TYR A 81 10.55 4.29 19.86
CA TYR A 81 9.48 3.80 18.99
C TYR A 81 9.49 4.48 17.62
N HIS A 82 9.87 5.75 17.56
CA HIS A 82 10.04 6.45 16.30
C HIS A 82 11.07 5.75 15.41
N TYR A 83 12.30 5.60 15.89
CA TYR A 83 13.37 4.97 15.11
C TYR A 83 13.12 3.48 14.86
N LEU A 84 12.54 2.75 15.81
CA LEU A 84 12.19 1.33 15.58
C LEU A 84 11.16 1.16 14.45
N ASN A 85 10.20 2.08 14.34
CA ASN A 85 9.18 2.03 13.29
C ASN A 85 9.72 2.39 11.90
N LYS A 86 10.89 3.03 11.78
CA LYS A 86 11.55 3.30 10.49
C LYS A 86 11.85 2.03 9.69
N HIS A 87 12.06 0.89 10.34
CA HIS A 87 12.23 -0.41 9.66
C HIS A 87 10.97 -0.89 8.93
N LYS A 88 9.79 -0.32 9.24
CA LYS A 88 8.54 -0.63 8.53
C LYS A 88 8.37 0.21 7.27
N GLU A 89 9.13 1.29 7.13
CA GLU A 89 9.10 2.11 5.92
C GLU A 89 9.70 1.30 4.77
N LYS A 90 8.91 1.09 3.72
CA LYS A 90 9.39 0.46 2.49
C LYS A 90 10.18 1.51 1.71
N HIS A 91 11.50 1.37 1.70
CA HIS A 91 12.34 2.18 0.85
C HIS A 91 12.26 1.66 -0.58
N ALA A 92 11.89 2.54 -1.51
CA ALA A 92 11.96 2.22 -2.92
C ALA A 92 13.42 2.01 -3.31
N ILE A 93 13.67 0.98 -4.12
CA ILE A 93 14.98 0.72 -4.70
C ILE A 93 15.02 1.46 -6.04
N SER A 94 16.15 2.11 -6.34
CA SER A 94 16.33 2.77 -7.63
C SER A 94 16.32 1.72 -8.74
N LEU A 95 15.53 1.97 -9.78
CA LEU A 95 15.51 1.14 -10.98
C LEU A 95 16.85 1.16 -11.72
N ASN A 96 17.61 2.25 -11.58
CA ASN A 96 18.94 2.42 -12.18
C ASN A 96 20.05 1.91 -11.25
N GLN A 97 19.71 1.19 -10.17
CA GLN A 97 20.70 0.57 -9.31
C GLN A 97 21.40 -0.56 -10.08
N ILE A 98 22.73 -0.50 -10.15
CA ILE A 98 23.56 -1.55 -10.75
C ILE A 98 23.53 -2.79 -9.85
N ILE A 99 23.32 -3.97 -10.46
CA ILE A 99 23.29 -5.27 -9.78
C ILE A 99 24.34 -6.21 -10.40
N GLY A 100 25.14 -6.86 -9.56
CA GLY A 100 26.15 -7.84 -9.99
C GLY A 100 27.45 -7.17 -10.47
N ASN A 101 28.08 -7.77 -11.49
CA ASN A 101 29.37 -7.31 -12.03
C ASN A 101 29.20 -6.15 -13.02
N ASP A 102 28.70 -5.02 -12.52
CA ASP A 102 28.81 -3.68 -13.11
C ASP A 102 28.13 -3.39 -14.47
N GLU A 103 27.41 -4.34 -15.08
CA GLU A 103 26.85 -4.16 -16.42
C GLU A 103 25.30 -4.17 -16.53
N MET A 104 24.56 -4.49 -15.47
CA MET A 104 23.09 -4.54 -15.52
C MET A 104 22.44 -3.65 -14.47
N GLU A 105 21.46 -2.86 -14.90
CA GLU A 105 20.57 -2.10 -14.04
C GLU A 105 19.40 -2.97 -13.55
N LEU A 106 18.85 -2.68 -12.37
CA LEU A 106 17.69 -3.38 -11.82
C LEU A 106 16.50 -3.38 -12.79
N ILE A 107 16.28 -2.29 -13.53
CA ILE A 107 15.18 -2.17 -14.49
C ILE A 107 15.20 -3.25 -15.57
N GLU A 108 16.38 -3.71 -15.96
CA GLU A 108 16.57 -4.72 -17.02
C GLU A 108 16.16 -6.12 -16.57
N LEU A 109 16.09 -6.36 -15.25
CA LEU A 109 15.66 -7.63 -14.66
C LEU A 109 14.15 -7.70 -14.43
N ILE A 110 13.43 -6.58 -14.54
CA ILE A 110 11.99 -6.53 -14.32
C ILE A 110 11.29 -6.99 -15.60
N LYS A 111 10.59 -8.12 -15.52
CA LYS A 111 9.78 -8.65 -16.61
C LYS A 111 8.58 -7.73 -16.87
N ASP A 112 8.27 -7.51 -18.14
CA ASP A 112 7.00 -6.89 -18.56
C ASP A 112 5.81 -7.81 -18.23
N ASP A 113 4.69 -7.18 -17.86
CA ASP A 113 3.40 -7.85 -17.62
C ASP A 113 2.64 -8.12 -18.93
N GLU A 114 3.15 -7.65 -20.08
CA GLU A 114 2.56 -7.96 -21.38
C GLU A 114 2.51 -9.48 -21.65
N PRO A 115 1.38 -10.00 -22.16
CA PRO A 115 1.28 -11.38 -22.60
C PRO A 115 2.30 -11.66 -23.71
N SER A 116 2.99 -12.80 -23.64
CA SER A 116 3.91 -13.21 -24.69
C SER A 116 3.19 -13.39 -26.04
N PRO A 117 3.89 -13.41 -27.19
CA PRO A 117 3.27 -13.73 -28.47
C PRO A 117 2.52 -15.07 -28.46
N LEU A 118 3.00 -16.05 -27.68
CA LEU A 118 2.33 -17.33 -27.48
C LEU A 118 1.04 -17.16 -26.67
N ASP A 119 1.07 -16.39 -25.58
CA ASP A 119 -0.13 -16.10 -24.78
C ASP A 119 -1.18 -15.36 -25.62
N LYS A 120 -0.75 -14.38 -26.43
CA LYS A 120 -1.62 -13.67 -27.38
C LYS A 120 -2.23 -14.64 -28.40
N ALA A 121 -1.45 -15.59 -28.91
CA ALA A 121 -1.95 -16.61 -29.83
C ALA A 121 -3.01 -17.53 -29.17
N ILE A 122 -2.74 -18.00 -27.95
CA ILE A 122 -3.68 -18.81 -27.16
C ILE A 122 -4.98 -18.04 -26.90
N GLN A 123 -4.89 -16.78 -26.45
CA GLN A 123 -6.07 -15.92 -26.23
C GLN A 123 -6.88 -15.72 -27.51
N ASN A 124 -6.21 -15.51 -28.65
CA ASN A 124 -6.89 -15.38 -29.94
C ASN A 124 -7.61 -16.68 -30.35
N GLU A 125 -7.01 -17.84 -30.09
CA GLU A 125 -7.62 -19.14 -30.32
C GLU A 125 -8.85 -19.35 -29.41
N GLU A 126 -8.73 -19.04 -28.11
CA GLU A 126 -9.83 -19.10 -27.14
C GLU A 126 -10.98 -18.17 -27.54
N LEU A 127 -10.68 -16.93 -27.94
CA LEU A 127 -11.67 -15.99 -28.44
C LEU A 127 -12.36 -16.51 -29.70
N THR A 128 -11.62 -17.17 -30.60
CA THR A 128 -12.19 -17.78 -31.81
C THR A 128 -13.14 -18.91 -31.45
N LYS A 129 -12.76 -19.80 -30.53
CA LYS A 129 -13.62 -20.87 -30.01
C LYS A 129 -14.87 -20.32 -29.33
N LEU A 130 -14.73 -19.29 -28.50
CA LEU A 130 -15.84 -18.62 -27.84
C LEU A 130 -16.80 -17.99 -28.85
N LYS A 131 -16.29 -17.28 -29.87
CA LYS A 131 -17.11 -16.71 -30.94
C LYS A 131 -17.89 -17.78 -31.69
N GLN A 132 -17.25 -18.91 -32.01
CA GLN A 132 -17.93 -20.05 -32.64
C GLN A 132 -19.02 -20.64 -31.74
N ALA A 133 -18.76 -20.79 -30.44
CA ALA A 133 -19.74 -21.28 -29.48
C ALA A 133 -20.92 -20.30 -29.30
N ILE A 134 -20.67 -18.99 -29.23
CA ILE A 134 -21.74 -17.99 -29.20
C ILE A 134 -22.56 -18.04 -30.51
N ASN A 135 -21.89 -18.31 -31.64
CA ASN A 135 -22.55 -18.46 -32.93
C ASN A 135 -23.45 -19.69 -33.04
N SER A 136 -23.23 -20.74 -32.23
CA SER A 136 -24.09 -21.93 -32.18
C SER A 136 -25.37 -21.73 -31.35
N LEU A 137 -25.43 -20.68 -30.52
CA LEU A 137 -26.62 -20.31 -29.77
C LEU A 137 -27.73 -19.83 -30.69
N THR A 138 -28.98 -20.16 -30.33
CA THR A 138 -30.15 -19.56 -30.97
C THR A 138 -30.16 -18.04 -30.75
N PRO A 139 -30.82 -17.25 -31.63
CA PRO A 139 -30.86 -15.78 -31.48
C PRO A 139 -31.29 -15.34 -30.07
N ARG A 140 -32.30 -16.02 -29.51
CA ARG A 140 -32.82 -15.73 -28.17
C ARG A 140 -31.87 -16.08 -27.04
N GLN A 141 -31.16 -17.21 -27.16
CA GLN A 141 -30.13 -17.60 -26.18
C GLN A 141 -28.97 -16.61 -26.18
N ARG A 142 -28.50 -16.23 -27.38
CA ARG A 142 -27.41 -15.27 -27.57
C ARG A 142 -27.75 -13.91 -26.98
N GLU A 143 -28.95 -13.40 -27.27
CA GLU A 143 -29.45 -12.13 -26.76
C GLU A 143 -29.46 -12.09 -25.22
N VAL A 144 -29.96 -13.15 -24.57
CA VAL A 144 -29.97 -13.27 -23.10
C VAL A 144 -28.56 -13.38 -22.52
N VAL A 145 -27.64 -14.11 -23.16
CA VAL A 145 -26.24 -14.24 -22.70
C VAL A 145 -25.49 -12.92 -22.81
N ILE A 146 -25.62 -12.21 -23.93
CA ILE A 146 -24.98 -10.90 -24.13
C ILE A 146 -25.52 -9.89 -23.11
N ALA A 147 -26.85 -9.80 -22.96
CA ALA A 147 -27.45 -8.88 -22.00
C ALA A 147 -26.98 -9.14 -20.56
N TYR A 148 -26.79 -10.41 -20.18
CA TYR A 148 -26.36 -10.74 -18.83
C TYR A 148 -24.84 -10.56 -18.59
N TYR A 149 -23.98 -11.02 -19.51
CA TYR A 149 -22.53 -11.10 -19.27
C TYR A 149 -21.72 -9.94 -19.87
N ILE A 150 -22.29 -9.21 -20.83
CA ILE A 150 -21.62 -8.10 -21.52
C ILE A 150 -22.27 -6.77 -21.17
N GLU A 151 -23.60 -6.74 -21.06
CA GLU A 151 -24.35 -5.53 -20.70
C GLU A 151 -24.64 -5.43 -19.19
N ASP A 152 -24.19 -6.41 -18.37
CA ASP A 152 -24.38 -6.48 -16.92
C ASP A 152 -25.85 -6.31 -16.43
N MET A 153 -26.83 -6.66 -17.27
CA MET A 153 -28.24 -6.55 -16.92
C MET A 153 -28.68 -7.67 -15.95
N SER A 154 -29.53 -7.33 -14.99
CA SER A 154 -30.19 -8.30 -14.14
C SER A 154 -31.24 -9.12 -14.91
N ILE A 155 -31.57 -10.30 -14.39
CA ILE A 155 -32.58 -11.20 -15.00
C ILE A 155 -33.95 -10.49 -15.12
N GLY A 156 -34.27 -9.60 -14.18
CA GLY A 156 -35.49 -8.78 -14.20
C GLY A 156 -35.49 -7.80 -15.37
N GLU A 157 -34.43 -6.99 -15.48
CA GLU A 157 -34.27 -5.99 -16.56
C GLU A 157 -34.25 -6.66 -17.93
N ILE A 158 -33.63 -7.83 -18.06
CA ILE A 158 -33.65 -8.61 -19.31
C ILE A 158 -35.07 -9.06 -19.64
N GLY A 159 -35.85 -9.49 -18.63
CA GLY A 159 -37.24 -9.89 -18.81
C GLY A 159 -38.11 -8.74 -19.32
N GLU A 160 -37.94 -7.55 -18.75
CA GLU A 160 -38.63 -6.33 -19.16
C GLU A 160 -38.22 -5.90 -20.57
N LYS A 161 -36.90 -5.81 -20.86
CA LYS A 161 -36.35 -5.44 -22.17
C LYS A 161 -36.83 -6.37 -23.28
N LEU A 162 -36.91 -7.66 -23.01
CA LEU A 162 -37.24 -8.69 -24.00
C LEU A 162 -38.73 -9.07 -24.02
N GLY A 163 -39.56 -8.48 -23.16
CA GLY A 163 -40.99 -8.78 -23.05
C GLY A 163 -41.28 -10.23 -22.66
N ILE A 164 -40.43 -10.84 -21.83
CA ILE A 164 -40.58 -12.24 -21.39
C ILE A 164 -40.55 -12.38 -19.87
N ALA A 165 -41.24 -13.40 -19.37
CA ALA A 165 -41.27 -13.69 -17.95
C ALA A 165 -39.86 -13.95 -17.38
N TYR A 166 -39.62 -13.50 -16.14
CA TYR A 166 -38.38 -13.73 -15.39
C TYR A 166 -37.89 -15.19 -15.51
N ARG A 167 -38.80 -16.15 -15.33
CA ARG A 167 -38.49 -17.59 -15.40
C ARG A 167 -38.00 -18.03 -16.78
N THR A 168 -38.49 -17.40 -17.85
CA THR A 168 -38.05 -17.67 -19.22
C THR A 168 -36.62 -17.20 -19.44
N VAL A 169 -36.23 -16.04 -18.90
CA VAL A 169 -34.85 -15.54 -18.95
C VAL A 169 -33.91 -16.51 -18.23
N VAL A 170 -34.27 -16.94 -17.00
CA VAL A 170 -33.50 -17.92 -16.21
C VAL A 170 -33.26 -19.20 -17.02
N ASN A 171 -34.33 -19.79 -17.56
CA ASN A 171 -34.25 -21.03 -18.31
C ASN A 171 -33.47 -20.87 -19.63
N THR A 172 -33.61 -19.73 -20.30
CA THR A 172 -32.92 -19.44 -21.57
C THR A 172 -31.41 -19.30 -21.35
N LYS A 173 -31.02 -18.55 -20.31
CA LYS A 173 -29.62 -18.43 -19.88
C LYS A 173 -29.03 -19.80 -19.52
N ALA A 174 -29.72 -20.59 -18.70
CA ALA A 174 -29.24 -21.92 -18.30
C ALA A 174 -28.99 -22.83 -19.51
N ARG A 175 -29.94 -22.91 -20.44
CA ARG A 175 -29.80 -23.67 -21.69
C ARG A 175 -28.66 -23.14 -22.56
N ALA A 176 -28.49 -21.82 -22.64
CA ALA A 176 -27.40 -21.23 -23.40
C ALA A 176 -26.04 -21.64 -22.83
N ILE A 177 -25.87 -21.59 -21.51
CA ILE A 177 -24.64 -22.05 -20.84
C ILE A 177 -24.37 -23.54 -21.10
N ASP A 178 -25.40 -24.39 -21.08
CA ASP A 178 -25.24 -25.82 -21.39
C ASP A 178 -24.77 -26.06 -22.84
N VAL A 179 -25.26 -25.27 -23.80
CA VAL A 179 -24.82 -25.34 -25.21
C VAL A 179 -23.37 -24.86 -25.34
N LEU A 180 -23.02 -23.74 -24.68
CA LEU A 180 -21.65 -23.21 -24.69
C LEU A 180 -20.66 -24.23 -24.11
N LYS A 181 -20.97 -24.85 -22.96
CA LYS A 181 -20.15 -25.90 -22.36
C LYS A 181 -19.89 -27.06 -23.31
N LYS A 182 -20.92 -27.53 -24.02
CA LYS A 182 -20.79 -28.65 -24.97
C LYS A 182 -19.97 -28.30 -26.22
N THR A 183 -19.91 -27.02 -26.59
CA THR A 183 -19.22 -26.56 -27.81
C THR A 183 -17.77 -26.19 -27.51
N ILE A 184 -17.48 -25.65 -26.32
CA ILE A 184 -16.13 -25.22 -25.92
C ILE A 184 -15.28 -26.39 -25.38
N VAL A 185 -15.89 -27.39 -24.74
CA VAL A 185 -15.17 -28.54 -24.13
C VAL A 185 -15.03 -29.73 -25.09
N LYS A 186 -15.50 -29.59 -26.34
CA LYS A 186 -15.29 -30.57 -27.41
C LYS A 186 -14.05 -30.23 -28.21
#